data_AF-A0AAX3LZE0-F1
#
_entry.id   AF-A0AAX3LZE0-F1
#
_cell.length_a   1.000
_cell.length_b   1.000
_cell.length_c   1.000
_cell.angle_alpha   90.00
_cell.angle_beta   90.00
_cell.angle_gamma   90.00
#
_symmetry.space_group_name_H-M   'P 1'
#
loop_
_entity.id
_entity.type
_entity.pdbx_description
1 polymer ?
#
loop_
_entity_poly.entity_id
_entity_poly.type
_entity_poly.pdbx_seq_one_letter_code
_entity_poly.pdbx_strand_id
1 'polypeptide(L)'
;MHNINHLQLQSTQRYDEFDPQQEGNKNVTFIDFVIDGQSLYTMLKQYDRIPALGWGGEEYQKQILDYLLLEQMHPDLYYRYPLLVCPWCGDEECGFISVLIEKEADLMVWRDFKLEPDNKTILIGPFYFEWEQYNKLISKSR
;
A
#
# COMPACT_ATOMS: atom_id res chain seq x y z
N MET A 1 22.01 -13.03 -2.20
CA MET A 1 20.98 -13.26 -1.17
C MET A 1 20.36 -11.91 -0.86
N HIS A 2 19.06 -11.75 -1.10
CA HIS A 2 18.34 -10.52 -0.75
C HIS A 2 18.10 -10.50 0.75
N ASN A 3 18.05 -9.31 1.36
CA ASN A 3 17.59 -9.19 2.73
C ASN A 3 16.08 -9.40 2.74
N ILE A 4 15.60 -10.34 3.56
CA ILE A 4 14.16 -10.62 3.67
C ILE A 4 13.56 -9.67 4.68
N ASN A 5 12.61 -8.86 4.22
CA ASN A 5 11.87 -7.93 5.03
C ASN A 5 10.72 -8.63 5.76
N HIS A 6 10.39 -8.13 6.94
CA HIS A 6 9.24 -8.55 7.73
C HIS A 6 8.09 -7.56 7.56
N LEU A 7 6.97 -8.03 7.02
CA LEU A 7 5.75 -7.24 6.84
C LEU A 7 4.79 -7.42 8.02
N GLN A 8 4.19 -6.33 8.46
CA GLN A 8 3.08 -6.31 9.41
C GLN A 8 1.97 -5.40 8.88
N LEU A 9 0.74 -5.70 9.27
CA LEU A 9 -0.43 -4.87 9.00
C LEU A 9 -0.88 -4.22 10.30
N GLN A 10 -1.07 -2.90 10.30
CA GLN A 10 -1.44 -2.15 11.49
C GLN A 10 -2.56 -1.15 11.18
N SER A 11 -3.67 -1.23 11.92
CA SER A 11 -4.71 -0.20 11.86
C SER A 11 -4.16 1.11 12.42
N THR A 12 -4.32 2.18 11.65
CA THR A 12 -3.93 3.53 12.04
C THR A 12 -4.87 4.57 11.42
N GLN A 13 -4.58 5.85 11.60
CA GLN A 13 -5.35 6.97 11.08
C GLN A 13 -4.42 8.02 10.44
N ARG A 14 -4.99 8.85 9.57
CA ARG A 14 -4.23 9.88 8.84
C ARG A 14 -3.61 10.91 9.79
N TYR A 15 -4.38 11.33 10.79
CA TYR A 15 -4.02 12.31 11.79
C TYR A 15 -4.34 11.81 13.20
N ASP A 16 -3.45 12.10 14.15
CA ASP A 16 -3.71 11.88 15.58
C ASP A 16 -4.68 12.94 16.13
N GLU A 17 -5.29 12.65 17.29
CA GLU A 17 -6.32 13.50 17.94
C GLU A 17 -5.89 14.96 18.16
N PHE A 18 -4.58 15.21 18.24
CA PHE A 18 -4.01 16.55 18.47
C PHE A 18 -3.13 17.04 17.31
N ASP A 19 -3.21 16.42 16.13
CA ASP A 19 -2.45 16.89 14.97
C ASP A 19 -3.07 18.19 14.42
N PRO A 20 -2.34 19.33 14.42
CA PRO A 20 -2.87 20.59 13.92
C PRO A 20 -3.23 20.55 12.43
N GLN A 21 -2.69 19.59 11.67
CA GLN A 21 -3.05 19.39 10.26
C GLN A 21 -4.43 18.76 10.08
N GLN A 22 -5.07 18.27 11.15
CA GLN A 22 -6.42 17.71 11.07
C GLN A 22 -7.47 18.77 10.71
N GLU A 23 -7.29 20.03 11.14
CA GLU A 23 -8.27 21.09 10.89
C GLU A 23 -8.46 21.33 9.39
N GLY A 24 -9.70 21.18 8.91
CA GLY A 24 -10.04 21.33 7.49
C GLY A 24 -9.67 20.14 6.60
N ASN A 25 -9.03 19.10 7.15
CA ASN A 25 -8.69 17.88 6.42
C ASN A 25 -9.55 16.69 6.84
N LYS A 26 -9.81 15.80 5.88
CA LYS A 26 -10.49 14.53 6.15
C LYS A 26 -9.55 13.59 6.91
N ASN A 27 -9.92 13.21 8.13
CA ASN A 27 -9.26 12.15 8.88
C ASN A 27 -9.94 10.81 8.59
N VAL A 28 -9.17 9.78 8.28
CA VAL A 28 -9.66 8.44 7.96
C VAL A 28 -8.77 7.39 8.58
N THR A 29 -9.36 6.24 8.90
CA THR A 29 -8.65 5.05 9.34
C THR A 29 -8.30 4.17 8.15
N PHE A 30 -7.14 3.51 8.23
CA PHE A 30 -6.67 2.57 7.20
C PHE A 30 -5.73 1.54 7.83
N ILE A 31 -5.37 0.52 7.07
CA ILE A 31 -4.39 -0.50 7.44
C ILE A 31 -3.06 -0.13 6.79
N ASP A 32 -2.09 0.25 7.61
CA ASP A 32 -0.74 0.55 7.17
C ASP A 32 0.11 -0.71 7.01
N PHE A 33 1.08 -0.63 6.09
CA PHE A 33 2.08 -1.65 5.84
C PHE A 33 3.34 -1.26 6.61
N VAL A 34 3.66 -2.01 7.65
CA VAL A 34 4.86 -1.79 8.46
C VAL A 34 5.93 -2.77 8.01
N ILE A 35 7.00 -2.27 7.41
CA ILE A 35 8.09 -3.06 6.83
C ILE A 35 9.33 -2.87 7.72
N ASP A 36 9.81 -3.96 8.32
CA ASP A 36 10.93 -3.94 9.27
C ASP A 36 10.76 -2.91 10.41
N GLY A 37 9.51 -2.74 10.87
CA GLY A 37 9.15 -1.77 11.91
C GLY A 37 8.98 -0.33 11.41
N GLN A 38 9.12 -0.07 10.11
CA GLN A 38 8.90 1.25 9.51
C GLN A 38 7.55 1.31 8.79
N SER A 39 6.73 2.28 9.19
CA SER A 39 5.44 2.60 8.58
C SER A 39 5.62 3.10 7.14
N LEU A 40 5.05 2.40 6.16
CA LEU A 40 5.10 2.82 4.77
C LEU A 40 4.34 4.14 4.56
N TYR A 41 3.21 4.33 5.24
CA TYR A 41 2.51 5.62 5.28
C TYR A 41 3.45 6.75 5.73
N THR A 42 4.21 6.55 6.81
CA THR A 42 5.15 7.56 7.31
C THR A 42 6.28 7.84 6.32
N MET A 43 6.85 6.80 5.70
CA MET A 43 7.89 6.93 4.67
C MET A 43 7.42 7.75 3.46
N LEU A 44 6.13 7.68 3.14
CA LEU A 44 5.52 8.31 1.97
C LEU A 44 4.67 9.54 2.32
N LYS A 45 4.68 10.01 3.58
CA LYS A 45 3.80 11.08 4.08
C LYS A 45 3.91 12.38 3.28
N GLN A 46 5.09 12.67 2.71
CA GLN A 46 5.33 13.85 1.87
C GLN A 46 4.45 13.92 0.61
N TYR A 47 3.88 12.80 0.16
CA TYR A 47 3.01 12.74 -1.01
C TYR A 47 1.52 12.89 -0.65
N ASP A 48 1.19 12.99 0.64
CA ASP A 48 -0.19 13.09 1.15
C ASP A 48 -1.12 12.02 0.56
N ARG A 49 -0.66 10.75 0.61
CA ARG A 49 -1.43 9.57 0.23
C ARG A 49 -1.51 8.62 1.40
N ILE A 50 -2.60 7.85 1.47
CA ILE A 50 -2.84 6.86 2.53
C ILE A 50 -2.93 5.46 1.93
N PRO A 51 -2.53 4.40 2.65
CA PRO A 51 -2.79 3.02 2.25
C PRO A 51 -4.24 2.80 1.78
N ALA A 52 -4.41 2.15 0.64
CA ALA A 52 -5.74 1.82 0.10
C ALA A 52 -6.47 0.76 0.95
N LEU A 53 -5.71 -0.14 1.58
CA LEU A 53 -6.24 -1.15 2.46
C LEU A 53 -6.79 -0.52 3.75
N GLY A 54 -7.98 -0.94 4.17
CA GLY A 54 -8.73 -0.38 5.29
C GLY A 54 -9.54 0.89 4.98
N TRP A 55 -9.48 1.41 3.75
CA TRP A 55 -10.21 2.62 3.35
C TRP A 55 -11.07 2.39 2.09
N GLY A 56 -12.39 2.50 2.23
CA GLY A 56 -13.36 2.28 1.14
C GLY A 56 -14.37 1.17 1.47
N GLY A 57 -15.12 0.73 0.45
CA GLY A 57 -16.12 -0.34 0.58
C GLY A 57 -15.53 -1.74 0.54
N GLU A 58 -16.29 -2.74 1.00
CA GLU A 58 -15.87 -4.15 1.09
C GLU A 58 -15.37 -4.75 -0.23
N GLU A 59 -16.06 -4.47 -1.34
CA GLU A 59 -15.65 -4.95 -2.67
C GLU A 59 -14.29 -4.38 -3.10
N TYR A 60 -14.05 -3.11 -2.81
CA TYR A 60 -12.76 -2.47 -3.06
C TYR A 60 -11.66 -3.06 -2.18
N GLN A 61 -11.94 -3.33 -0.90
CA GLN A 61 -10.97 -3.99 -0.01
C GLN A 61 -10.58 -5.37 -0.50
N LYS A 62 -11.57 -6.16 -0.94
CA LYS A 62 -11.32 -7.46 -1.54
C LYS A 62 -10.44 -7.35 -2.79
N GLN A 63 -10.72 -6.40 -3.66
CA GLN A 63 -9.92 -6.14 -4.86
C GLN A 63 -8.47 -5.78 -4.52
N ILE A 64 -8.24 -4.92 -3.52
CA ILE A 64 -6.88 -4.59 -3.06
C ILE A 64 -6.15 -5.84 -2.55
N LEU A 65 -6.83 -6.72 -1.81
CA LEU A 65 -6.23 -7.97 -1.35
C LEU A 65 -5.92 -8.94 -2.50
N ASP A 66 -6.82 -9.06 -3.48
CA ASP A 66 -6.62 -9.88 -4.67
C ASP A 66 -5.43 -9.37 -5.50
N TYR A 67 -5.22 -8.04 -5.56
CA TYR A 67 -4.03 -7.42 -6.15
C TYR A 67 -2.74 -7.76 -5.41
N LEU A 68 -2.73 -7.62 -4.08
CA LEU A 68 -1.56 -7.92 -3.24
C LEU A 68 -1.15 -9.40 -3.32
N LEU A 69 -2.12 -10.30 -3.50
CA LEU A 69 -1.89 -11.74 -3.67
C LEU A 69 -1.62 -12.17 -5.12
N LEU A 70 -1.62 -11.22 -6.08
CA LEU A 70 -1.51 -11.48 -7.52
C LEU A 70 -2.59 -12.43 -8.07
N GLU A 71 -3.76 -12.48 -7.42
CA GLU A 71 -4.91 -13.26 -7.87
C GLU A 71 -5.72 -12.53 -8.95
N GLN A 72 -5.59 -11.20 -8.98
CA GLN A 72 -6.16 -10.35 -10.01
C GLN A 72 -5.11 -9.37 -10.54
N MET A 73 -5.12 -9.11 -11.85
CA MET A 73 -4.33 -8.04 -12.47
C MET A 73 -5.13 -6.74 -12.48
N HIS A 74 -4.45 -5.62 -12.34
CA HIS A 74 -5.08 -4.33 -12.57
C HIS A 74 -5.43 -4.18 -14.06
N PRO A 75 -6.65 -3.74 -14.43
CA PRO A 75 -7.08 -3.65 -15.83
C PRO A 75 -6.16 -2.76 -16.68
N ASP A 76 -5.67 -1.65 -16.11
CA ASP A 76 -4.92 -0.65 -16.86
C ASP A 76 -3.41 -0.61 -16.52
N LEU A 77 -3.02 -1.20 -15.38
CA LEU A 77 -1.65 -1.13 -14.85
C LEU A 77 -0.94 -2.50 -14.89
N TYR A 78 -1.65 -3.57 -15.26
CA TYR A 78 -1.13 -4.93 -15.33
C TYR A 78 -0.56 -5.41 -13.98
N TYR A 79 0.78 -5.58 -13.90
CA TYR A 79 1.51 -6.03 -12.69
C TYR A 79 1.80 -4.92 -11.69
N ARG A 80 1.37 -3.70 -11.98
CA ARG A 80 1.48 -2.55 -11.10
C ARG A 80 0.14 -2.31 -10.43
N TYR A 81 0.17 -2.07 -9.13
CA TYR A 81 -1.03 -2.00 -8.31
C TYR A 81 -1.07 -0.71 -7.49
N PRO A 82 -2.26 -0.10 -7.30
CA PRO A 82 -2.43 1.01 -6.39
C PRO A 82 -2.18 0.54 -4.95
N LEU A 83 -1.28 1.21 -4.24
CA LEU A 83 -0.94 0.86 -2.86
C LEU A 83 -1.37 1.97 -1.88
N LEU A 84 -1.16 3.23 -2.26
CA LEU A 84 -1.65 4.38 -1.50
C LEU A 84 -2.48 5.29 -2.40
N VAL A 85 -3.64 5.73 -1.91
CA VAL A 85 -4.63 6.53 -2.64
C VAL A 85 -4.87 7.88 -1.97
N CYS A 86 -5.62 8.74 -2.66
CA CYS A 86 -6.01 10.03 -2.11
C CYS A 86 -6.94 9.84 -0.90
N PRO A 87 -6.67 10.52 0.24
CA PRO A 87 -7.47 10.36 1.46
C PRO A 87 -8.91 10.88 1.34
N TRP A 88 -9.20 11.70 0.32
CA TRP A 88 -10.53 12.27 0.12
C TRP A 88 -11.47 11.33 -0.61
N CYS A 89 -11.07 10.83 -1.78
CA CYS A 89 -11.87 9.95 -2.62
C CYS A 89 -11.63 8.46 -2.33
N GLY A 90 -10.40 8.05 -1.99
CA GLY A 90 -10.05 6.65 -1.78
C GLY A 90 -9.82 5.84 -3.05
N ASP A 91 -9.74 6.51 -4.20
CA ASP A 91 -9.53 5.91 -5.52
C ASP A 91 -8.29 6.50 -6.23
N GLU A 92 -8.14 6.16 -7.50
CA GLU A 92 -7.02 6.50 -8.36
C GLU A 92 -7.18 7.85 -9.08
N GLU A 93 -8.36 8.49 -9.04
CA GLU A 93 -8.67 9.67 -9.87
C GLU A 93 -7.87 10.92 -9.48
N CYS A 94 -7.60 11.08 -8.18
CA CYS A 94 -6.83 12.20 -7.63
C CYS A 94 -5.31 11.91 -7.54
N GLY A 95 -4.85 10.87 -8.25
CA GLY A 95 -3.48 10.39 -8.20
C GLY A 95 -3.21 9.49 -6.99
N PHE A 96 -2.28 8.56 -7.17
CA PHE A 96 -2.02 7.47 -6.24
C PHE A 96 -0.53 7.08 -6.29
N ILE A 97 -0.10 6.27 -5.33
CA ILE A 97 1.20 5.62 -5.38
C ILE A 97 0.99 4.18 -5.80
N SER A 98 1.65 3.83 -6.90
CA SER A 98 1.63 2.50 -7.46
C SER A 98 2.93 1.75 -7.16
N VAL A 99 2.87 0.42 -7.12
CA VAL A 99 4.02 -0.46 -6.90
C VAL A 99 3.99 -1.62 -7.89
N LEU A 100 5.15 -2.03 -8.40
CA LEU A 100 5.28 -3.28 -9.16
C LEU A 100 5.38 -4.43 -8.15
N ILE A 101 4.44 -5.37 -8.22
CA ILE A 101 4.41 -6.55 -7.36
C ILE A 101 4.64 -7.80 -8.21
N GLU A 102 5.65 -8.58 -7.85
CA GLU A 102 6.02 -9.80 -8.57
C GLU A 102 6.33 -10.93 -7.60
N LYS A 103 6.00 -12.15 -8.00
CA LYS A 103 6.39 -13.37 -7.29
C LYS A 103 7.63 -13.97 -7.94
N GLU A 104 8.74 -13.99 -7.22
CA GLU A 104 10.00 -14.60 -7.62
C GLU A 104 10.26 -15.85 -6.78
N ALA A 105 9.99 -17.03 -7.33
CA ALA A 105 10.08 -18.31 -6.61
C ALA A 105 9.27 -18.30 -5.29
N ASP A 106 9.95 -18.28 -4.15
CA ASP A 106 9.42 -18.24 -2.78
C ASP A 106 9.38 -16.81 -2.19
N LEU A 107 9.59 -15.78 -3.00
CA LEU A 107 9.56 -14.38 -2.59
C LEU A 107 8.44 -13.60 -3.25
N MET A 108 7.83 -12.70 -2.49
CA MET A 108 7.01 -11.60 -2.99
C MET A 108 7.85 -10.32 -3.00
N VAL A 109 7.94 -9.67 -4.15
CA VAL A 109 8.81 -8.51 -4.36
C VAL A 109 7.97 -7.28 -4.63
N TRP A 110 8.19 -6.24 -3.83
CA TRP A 110 7.62 -4.91 -4.06
C TRP A 110 8.73 -3.98 -4.52
N ARG A 111 8.62 -3.42 -5.73
CA ARG A 111 9.65 -2.56 -6.31
C ARG A 111 9.07 -1.48 -7.22
N ASP A 112 9.95 -0.58 -7.67
CA ASP A 112 9.62 0.48 -8.63
C ASP A 112 8.38 1.27 -8.23
N PHE A 113 8.40 1.87 -7.04
CA PHE A 113 7.29 2.69 -6.54
C PHE A 113 7.19 3.97 -7.37
N LYS A 114 5.97 4.38 -7.71
CA LYS A 114 5.72 5.55 -8.54
C LYS A 114 4.57 6.39 -8.03
N LEU A 115 4.72 7.71 -8.14
CA LEU A 115 3.63 8.65 -8.00
C LEU A 115 2.94 8.81 -9.35
N GLU A 116 1.67 8.42 -9.40
CA GLU A 116 0.79 8.50 -10.57
C GLU A 116 -0.13 9.73 -10.47
N PRO A 117 -0.53 10.32 -11.61
CA PRO A 117 -0.26 9.90 -13.00
C PRO A 117 1.07 10.41 -13.57
N ASP A 118 1.86 11.15 -12.78
CA ASP A 118 3.11 11.78 -13.24
C ASP A 118 4.23 10.77 -13.55
N ASN A 119 4.02 9.48 -13.28
CA ASN A 119 4.99 8.39 -13.47
C ASN A 119 6.35 8.71 -12.79
N LYS A 120 6.31 9.44 -11.68
CA LYS A 120 7.51 9.89 -10.97
C LYS A 120 7.99 8.80 -10.04
N THR A 121 9.21 8.30 -10.25
CA THR A 121 9.81 7.28 -9.39
C THR A 121 9.99 7.78 -7.95
N ILE A 122 9.62 6.93 -7.00
CA ILE A 122 9.85 7.11 -5.58
C ILE A 122 10.94 6.10 -5.17
N LEU A 123 12.07 6.62 -4.69
CA LEU A 123 13.25 5.81 -4.34
C LEU A 123 13.07 5.12 -2.98
N ILE A 124 12.20 4.12 -2.94
CA ILE A 124 12.02 3.21 -1.79
C ILE A 124 12.00 1.75 -2.25
N GLY A 125 12.36 0.84 -1.34
CA GLY A 125 12.55 -0.56 -1.67
C GLY A 125 13.78 -0.79 -2.56
N PRO A 126 13.85 -1.92 -3.29
CA PRO A 126 12.87 -3.01 -3.30
C PRO A 126 12.72 -3.68 -1.93
N PHE A 127 11.53 -4.21 -1.66
CA PHE A 127 11.26 -5.03 -0.49
C PHE A 127 11.00 -6.47 -0.93
N TYR A 128 11.53 -7.42 -0.17
CA TYR A 128 11.44 -8.85 -0.42
C TYR A 128 10.78 -9.51 0.77
N PHE A 129 9.66 -10.19 0.55
CA PHE A 129 8.93 -10.90 1.59
C PHE A 129 8.93 -12.39 1.29
N GLU A 130 9.08 -13.23 2.30
CA GLU A 130 8.90 -14.67 2.12
C GLU A 130 7.41 -14.98 1.84
N TRP A 131 7.16 -15.75 0.79
CA TRP A 131 5.82 -15.95 0.23
C TRP A 131 4.84 -16.56 1.22
N GLU A 132 5.23 -17.60 1.96
CA GLU A 132 4.31 -18.28 2.90
C GLU A 132 3.87 -17.32 4.01
N GLN A 133 4.80 -16.53 4.57
CA GLN A 133 4.49 -15.50 5.56
C GLN A 133 3.63 -14.38 4.99
N TYR A 134 3.98 -13.87 3.81
CA TYR A 134 3.24 -12.82 3.12
C TYR A 134 1.80 -13.25 2.82
N ASN A 135 1.63 -14.40 2.16
CA ASN A 135 0.33 -14.96 1.80
C ASN A 135 -0.54 -15.18 3.04
N LYS A 136 0.04 -15.76 4.10
CA LYS A 136 -0.67 -15.99 5.36
C LYS A 136 -1.12 -14.69 6.03
N LEU A 137 -0.29 -13.63 5.96
CA LEU A 137 -0.63 -12.33 6.54
C LEU A 137 -1.77 -11.67 5.76
N ILE A 138 -1.64 -11.55 4.43
CA ILE A 138 -2.61 -10.85 3.58
C ILE A 138 -3.93 -11.61 3.49
N SER A 139 -3.89 -12.95 3.38
CA SER A 139 -5.11 -13.77 3.32
C SER A 139 -5.95 -13.72 4.60
N LYS A 140 -5.35 -13.43 5.76
CA LYS A 140 -6.09 -13.26 7.02
C LYS A 140 -6.86 -11.94 7.09
N SER A 141 -6.57 -11.00 6.19
CA SER A 141 -7.20 -9.69 6.12
C SER A 141 -8.35 -9.61 5.13
N ARG A 142 -8.70 -10.73 4.47
CA ARG A 142 -9.93 -10.88 3.69
C ARG A 142 -11.18 -10.85 4.55
#